data_AF-A0A958K1P8-F1
#
_entry.id   AF-A0A958K1P8-F1
#
_cell.length_a   1.000
_cell.length_b   1.000
_cell.length_c   1.000
_cell.angle_alpha   90.00
_cell.angle_beta   90.00
_cell.angle_gamma   90.00
#
_symmetry.space_group_name_H-M   'P 1'
#
loop_
_entity.id
_entity.type
_entity.pdbx_description
1 polymer ?
#
loop_
_entity_poly.entity_id
_entity_poly.type
_entity_poly.pdbx_seq_one_letter_code
_entity_poly.pdbx_strand_id
1 'polypeptide(L)'
;MMCEKLSSIVKTLLAGNKQQVAMDGALYTFHQPSPKAYQRMSWLWDSCFHAVVNAHFSIEEALSELRSLLVHQLEDGADAGMIPHMRFWHEDAKLPEFHNQACSWITNPPLIGSCLVHILASRPEAERQIVFDEFYLPLSNYHHWFERRRELFNDGLVVNIHPWETGRD
;
A
#
# COMPACT_ATOMS: atom_id res chain seq x y z
N MET A 1 9.25 14.68 27.49
CA MET A 1 9.41 16.00 26.84
C MET A 1 9.81 15.94 25.36
N MET A 2 11.05 15.61 24.96
CA MET A 2 11.42 15.66 23.51
C MET A 2 10.68 14.60 22.65
N CYS A 3 10.44 13.41 23.21
CA CYS A 3 9.72 12.32 22.53
C CYS A 3 8.22 12.63 22.31
N GLU A 4 7.56 13.29 23.27
CA GLU A 4 6.13 13.63 23.17
C GLU A 4 5.90 14.74 22.15
N LYS A 5 6.81 15.72 22.07
CA LYS A 5 6.75 16.77 21.06
C LYS A 5 6.89 16.21 19.65
N LEU A 6 7.84 15.30 19.43
CA LEU A 6 8.01 14.64 18.13
C LEU A 6 6.79 13.79 17.76
N SER A 7 6.28 13.00 18.71
CA SER A 7 5.07 12.18 18.53
C SER A 7 3.86 13.04 18.13
N SER A 8 3.66 14.18 18.78
CA SER A 8 2.62 15.14 18.41
C SER A 8 2.79 15.70 17.00
N ILE A 9 4.02 16.06 16.60
CA ILE A 9 4.30 16.59 15.26
C ILE A 9 4.00 15.53 14.19
N VAL A 10 4.45 14.28 14.40
CA VAL A 10 4.18 13.17 13.48
C VAL A 10 2.68 12.92 13.35
N LYS A 11 1.94 12.92 14.45
CA LYS A 11 0.48 12.73 14.42
C LYS A 11 -0.21 13.84 13.63
N THR A 12 0.20 15.10 13.81
CA THR A 12 -0.34 16.24 13.04
C THR A 12 0.01 16.13 11.55
N LEU A 13 1.24 15.71 11.23
CA LEU A 13 1.67 15.52 9.84
C LEU A 13 0.85 14.44 9.14
N LEU A 14 0.68 13.27 9.77
CA LEU A 14 -0.14 12.19 9.22
C LEU A 14 -1.59 12.63 9.04
N ALA A 15 -2.18 13.29 10.05
CA ALA A 15 -3.53 13.82 9.92
C ALA A 15 -3.69 14.82 8.76
N GLY A 16 -2.68 15.64 8.48
CA GLY A 16 -2.68 16.57 7.35
C GLY A 16 -2.53 15.91 5.97
N ASN A 17 -1.96 14.71 5.93
CA ASN A 17 -1.77 13.93 4.70
C ASN A 17 -2.85 12.85 4.50
N LYS A 18 -3.66 12.57 5.52
CA LYS A 18 -4.76 11.62 5.45
C LYS A 18 -5.79 12.06 4.40
N GLN A 19 -6.20 11.12 3.58
CA GLN A 19 -7.25 11.24 2.58
C GLN A 19 -8.29 10.15 2.83
N GLN A 20 -9.55 10.43 2.51
CA GLN A 20 -10.63 9.46 2.61
C GLN A 20 -11.49 9.50 1.35
N VAL A 21 -11.75 8.34 0.78
CA VAL A 21 -12.48 8.21 -0.49
C VAL A 21 -13.51 7.10 -0.36
N ALA A 22 -14.75 7.43 -0.69
CA ALA A 22 -15.84 6.47 -0.74
C ALA A 22 -15.89 5.83 -2.13
N MET A 23 -15.81 4.51 -2.21
CA MET A 23 -15.85 3.76 -3.45
C MET A 23 -16.54 2.41 -3.21
N ASP A 24 -17.46 2.05 -4.09
CA ASP A 24 -18.24 0.79 -4.03
C ASP A 24 -18.90 0.50 -2.67
N GLY A 25 -19.37 1.56 -2.01
CA GLY A 25 -20.04 1.46 -0.70
C GLY A 25 -19.09 1.29 0.49
N ALA A 26 -17.78 1.29 0.27
CA ALA A 26 -16.76 1.27 1.31
C ALA A 26 -16.04 2.63 1.43
N LEU A 27 -15.53 2.94 2.62
CA LEU A 27 -14.70 4.12 2.87
C LEU A 27 -13.24 3.68 3.00
N TYR A 28 -12.40 4.13 2.07
CA TYR A 28 -10.97 3.88 2.08
C TYR A 28 -10.23 5.07 2.67
N THR A 29 -9.27 4.78 3.55
CA THR A 29 -8.38 5.77 4.13
C THR A 29 -6.96 5.47 3.68
N PHE A 30 -6.27 6.49 3.17
CA PHE A 30 -4.86 6.40 2.80
C PHE A 30 -4.14 7.72 3.13
N HIS A 31 -2.81 7.72 3.12
CA HIS A 31 -2.01 8.92 3.29
C HIS A 31 -1.25 9.25 2.01
N GLN A 32 -1.41 10.48 1.53
CA GLN A 32 -0.63 10.96 0.40
C GLN A 32 0.82 11.26 0.86
N PRO A 33 1.85 10.90 0.09
CA PRO A 33 3.25 11.09 0.52
C PRO A 33 3.61 12.57 0.72
N SER A 34 3.07 13.46 -0.11
CA SER A 34 3.30 14.90 -0.03
C SER A 34 2.09 15.68 -0.50
N PRO A 35 1.60 16.68 0.26
CA PRO A 35 0.47 17.52 -0.14
C PRO A 35 0.78 18.46 -1.32
N LYS A 36 2.03 18.48 -1.81
CA LYS A 36 2.43 19.31 -2.97
C LYS A 36 2.84 18.49 -4.17
N ALA A 37 3.72 17.51 -3.97
CA ALA A 37 4.30 16.74 -5.07
C ALA A 37 3.45 15.52 -5.46
N TYR A 38 2.70 14.96 -4.52
CA TYR A 38 2.05 13.65 -4.66
C TYR A 38 0.59 13.74 -4.18
N GLN A 39 -0.16 14.67 -4.76
CA GLN A 39 -1.49 15.02 -4.30
C GLN A 39 -2.51 13.94 -4.67
N ARG A 40 -3.37 13.59 -3.71
CA ARG A 40 -4.56 12.74 -3.93
C ARG A 40 -4.26 11.36 -4.54
N MET A 41 -3.04 10.90 -4.33
CA MET A 41 -2.52 9.63 -4.80
C MET A 41 -1.93 8.86 -3.63
N SER A 42 -1.99 7.54 -3.68
CA SER A 42 -1.27 6.67 -2.75
C SER A 42 -0.17 5.93 -3.49
N TRP A 43 0.99 5.80 -2.85
CA TRP A 43 2.08 4.95 -3.30
C TRP A 43 2.15 3.67 -2.47
N LEU A 44 2.49 2.55 -3.12
CA LEU A 44 2.44 1.23 -2.51
C LEU A 44 3.33 1.13 -1.28
N TRP A 45 4.62 1.40 -1.44
CA TRP A 45 5.59 1.28 -0.35
C TRP A 45 5.50 2.44 0.67
N ASP A 46 5.15 3.67 0.27
CA ASP A 46 4.88 4.79 1.18
C ASP A 46 3.74 4.45 2.14
N SER A 47 2.62 3.93 1.62
CA SER A 47 1.50 3.48 2.45
C SER A 47 1.90 2.34 3.40
N CYS A 48 2.84 1.47 3.03
CA CYS A 48 3.38 0.47 3.95
C CYS A 48 4.10 1.13 5.14
N PHE A 49 4.93 2.15 4.89
CA PHE A 49 5.59 2.90 5.96
C PHE A 49 4.61 3.76 6.78
N HIS A 50 3.62 4.39 6.13
CA HIS A 50 2.55 5.11 6.82
C HIS A 50 1.78 4.19 7.77
N ALA A 51 1.48 2.96 7.36
CA ALA A 51 0.81 1.97 8.20
C ALA A 51 1.64 1.62 9.45
N VAL A 52 2.95 1.37 9.27
CA VAL A 52 3.86 1.09 10.40
C VAL A 52 3.90 2.25 11.37
N VAL A 53 3.97 3.50 10.88
CA VAL A 53 3.94 4.68 11.76
C VAL A 53 2.59 4.83 12.45
N ASN A 54 1.48 4.67 11.70
CA ASN A 54 0.13 4.74 12.24
C ASN A 54 -0.13 3.71 13.32
N ALA A 55 0.49 2.52 13.27
CA ALA A 55 0.34 1.48 14.28
C ALA A 55 0.78 1.92 15.68
N HIS A 56 1.65 2.93 15.80
CA HIS A 56 1.99 3.54 17.09
C HIS A 56 0.86 4.39 17.70
N PHE A 57 -0.12 4.79 16.89
CA PHE A 57 -1.24 5.65 17.30
C PHE A 57 -2.59 4.92 17.25
N SER A 58 -2.82 4.11 16.22
CA SER A 58 -4.02 3.33 15.98
C SER A 58 -3.73 2.17 15.03
N ILE A 59 -3.87 0.94 15.52
CA ILE A 59 -3.77 -0.28 14.70
C ILE A 59 -4.87 -0.29 13.62
N GLU A 60 -6.06 0.21 13.94
CA GLU A 60 -7.17 0.26 12.99
C GLU A 60 -6.84 1.15 11.78
N GLU A 61 -6.25 2.33 12.02
CA GLU A 61 -5.79 3.23 10.95
C GLU A 61 -4.67 2.60 10.13
N ALA A 62 -3.74 1.89 10.78
CA ALA A 62 -2.68 1.16 10.10
C ALA A 62 -3.23 0.06 9.18
N LEU A 63 -4.19 -0.72 9.65
CA LEU A 63 -4.83 -1.75 8.83
C LEU A 63 -5.70 -1.14 7.72
N SER A 64 -6.35 -0.01 7.97
CA SER A 64 -7.11 0.73 6.94
C SER A 64 -6.21 1.19 5.80
N GLU A 65 -5.03 1.71 6.11
CA GLU A 65 -4.00 2.07 5.12
C GLU A 65 -3.60 0.86 4.26
N LEU A 66 -3.33 -0.30 4.89
CA LEU A 66 -2.96 -1.51 4.16
C LEU A 66 -4.13 -2.07 3.33
N ARG A 67 -5.36 -2.05 3.84
CA ARG A 67 -6.56 -2.45 3.07
C ARG A 67 -6.75 -1.61 1.83
N SER A 68 -6.47 -0.30 1.92
CA SER A 68 -6.53 0.59 0.75
C SER A 68 -5.61 0.11 -0.39
N LEU A 69 -4.54 -0.63 -0.06
CA LEU A 69 -3.61 -1.19 -1.04
C LEU A 69 -4.19 -2.35 -1.85
N LEU A 70 -5.07 -3.13 -1.24
CA LEU A 70 -5.60 -4.37 -1.81
C LEU A 70 -6.75 -4.15 -2.79
N VAL A 71 -7.47 -3.04 -2.65
CA VAL A 71 -8.72 -2.75 -3.38
C VAL A 71 -8.54 -2.61 -4.88
N HIS A 72 -7.33 -2.28 -5.33
CA HIS A 72 -6.99 -2.21 -6.75
C HIS A 72 -5.89 -3.21 -7.10
N GLN A 73 -5.82 -4.32 -6.35
CA GLN A 73 -5.16 -5.49 -6.88
C GLN A 73 -5.83 -5.87 -8.19
N LEU A 74 -5.06 -6.04 -9.26
CA LEU A 74 -5.62 -6.38 -10.56
C LEU A 74 -6.27 -7.77 -10.49
N GLU A 75 -7.54 -7.88 -10.86
CA GLU A 75 -8.28 -9.15 -10.78
C GLU A 75 -8.17 -9.99 -12.06
N ASP A 76 -8.01 -9.32 -13.21
CA ASP A 76 -8.11 -9.94 -14.53
C ASP A 76 -6.87 -9.71 -15.41
N GLY A 77 -6.76 -10.52 -16.46
CA GLY A 77 -5.74 -10.39 -17.49
C GLY A 77 -4.37 -10.96 -17.09
N ALA A 78 -3.34 -10.63 -17.88
CA ALA A 78 -2.00 -11.18 -17.69
C ALA A 78 -1.39 -10.79 -16.33
N ASP A 79 -1.77 -9.62 -15.81
CA ASP A 79 -1.25 -9.07 -14.56
C ASP A 79 -2.19 -9.26 -13.37
N ALA A 80 -3.16 -10.18 -13.47
CA ALA A 80 -3.99 -10.58 -12.34
C ALA A 80 -3.14 -10.98 -11.11
N GLY A 81 -3.42 -10.37 -9.97
CA GLY A 81 -2.67 -10.47 -8.71
C GLY A 81 -1.72 -9.29 -8.45
N MET A 82 -1.35 -8.49 -9.45
CA MET A 82 -0.47 -7.34 -9.24
C MET A 82 -1.10 -6.28 -8.34
N ILE A 83 -0.33 -5.73 -7.41
CA ILE A 83 -0.67 -4.48 -6.73
C ILE A 83 0.14 -3.34 -7.39
N PRO A 84 -0.52 -2.36 -8.02
CA PRO A 84 0.13 -1.22 -8.63
C PRO A 84 0.91 -0.36 -7.64
N HIS A 85 2.02 0.25 -8.09
CA HIS A 85 2.82 1.12 -7.25
C HIS A 85 2.13 2.45 -6.92
N MET A 86 1.21 2.91 -7.78
CA MET A 86 0.47 4.16 -7.64
C MET A 86 -1.02 3.92 -7.83
N ARG A 87 -1.82 4.69 -7.09
CA ARG A 87 -3.26 4.81 -7.31
C ARG A 87 -3.71 6.26 -7.39
N PHE A 88 -4.64 6.49 -8.32
CA PHE A 88 -5.33 7.75 -8.54
C PHE A 88 -6.75 7.61 -8.01
N TRP A 89 -6.99 8.11 -6.79
CA TRP A 89 -8.27 7.94 -6.12
C TRP A 89 -9.37 8.90 -6.59
N HIS A 90 -9.01 9.89 -7.40
CA HIS A 90 -9.92 10.89 -7.95
C HIS A 90 -9.73 11.01 -9.46
N GLU A 91 -10.82 11.25 -10.18
CA GLU A 91 -10.78 11.44 -11.65
C GLU A 91 -9.85 12.59 -12.05
N ASP A 92 -9.80 13.67 -11.28
CA ASP A 92 -8.95 14.83 -11.53
C ASP A 92 -7.48 14.62 -11.15
N ALA A 93 -7.16 13.50 -10.47
CA ALA A 93 -5.78 13.12 -10.16
C ALA A 93 -5.15 12.24 -11.24
N LYS A 94 -5.95 11.70 -12.17
CA LYS A 94 -5.46 10.80 -13.22
C LYS A 94 -4.50 11.52 -14.16
N LEU A 95 -3.43 10.82 -14.51
CA LEU A 95 -2.33 11.36 -15.30
C LEU A 95 -2.36 10.82 -16.76
N PRO A 96 -2.16 11.67 -17.78
CA PRO A 96 -2.11 11.25 -19.18
C PRO A 96 -1.03 10.21 -19.47
N GLU A 97 0.10 10.25 -18.76
CA GLU A 97 1.20 9.28 -18.88
C GLU A 97 0.79 7.86 -18.49
N PHE A 98 -0.30 7.73 -17.73
CA PHE A 98 -0.91 6.45 -17.35
C PHE A 98 -2.24 6.23 -18.09
N HIS A 99 -2.42 6.87 -19.24
CA HIS A 99 -3.63 6.78 -20.07
C HIS A 99 -4.93 7.07 -19.30
N ASN A 100 -4.86 7.93 -18.29
CA ASN A 100 -5.96 8.23 -17.37
C ASN A 100 -6.58 6.99 -16.71
N GLN A 101 -5.76 5.96 -16.45
CA GLN A 101 -6.18 4.81 -15.66
C GLN A 101 -6.21 5.15 -14.17
N ALA A 102 -6.96 4.37 -13.38
CA ALA A 102 -7.07 4.55 -11.92
C ALA A 102 -5.81 4.10 -11.17
N CYS A 103 -4.88 3.41 -11.83
CA CYS A 103 -3.63 2.96 -11.25
C CYS A 103 -2.52 2.92 -12.30
N SER A 104 -1.29 2.77 -11.84
CA SER A 104 -0.13 2.54 -12.69
C SER A 104 -0.03 1.08 -13.15
N TRP A 105 0.84 0.82 -14.13
CA TRP A 105 1.05 -0.48 -14.76
C TRP A 105 2.34 -1.20 -14.27
N ILE A 106 3.01 -0.63 -13.26
CA ILE A 106 4.20 -1.21 -12.62
C ILE A 106 3.97 -1.34 -11.11
N THR A 107 4.83 -2.10 -10.44
CA THR A 107 4.71 -2.38 -9.00
C THR A 107 5.86 -1.77 -8.18
N ASN A 108 5.92 -2.07 -6.89
CA ASN A 108 6.97 -1.66 -5.96
C ASN A 108 7.38 -2.86 -5.08
N PRO A 109 8.38 -2.73 -4.19
CA PRO A 109 8.79 -3.83 -3.32
C PRO A 109 7.61 -4.34 -2.46
N PRO A 110 7.39 -5.67 -2.35
CA PRO A 110 6.22 -6.25 -1.70
C PRO A 110 6.30 -6.22 -0.16
N LEU A 111 6.20 -5.02 0.41
CA LEU A 111 6.39 -4.80 1.86
C LEU A 111 5.13 -5.06 2.70
N ILE A 112 3.94 -5.17 2.09
CA ILE A 112 2.65 -5.26 2.82
C ILE A 112 2.67 -6.39 3.85
N GLY A 113 3.08 -7.61 3.47
CA GLY A 113 3.11 -8.74 4.39
C GLY A 113 4.08 -8.55 5.57
N SER A 114 5.26 -7.99 5.31
CA SER A 114 6.23 -7.68 6.36
C SER A 114 5.71 -6.60 7.33
N CYS A 115 5.07 -5.56 6.80
CA CYS A 115 4.41 -4.53 7.59
C CYS A 115 3.27 -5.09 8.43
N LEU A 116 2.44 -5.97 7.86
CA LEU A 116 1.33 -6.61 8.57
C LEU A 116 1.82 -7.42 9.77
N VAL A 117 2.84 -8.26 9.58
CA VAL A 117 3.48 -9.03 10.67
C VAL A 117 4.05 -8.10 11.74
N HIS A 118 4.71 -7.02 11.34
CA HIS A 118 5.27 -6.04 12.26
C HIS A 118 4.20 -5.31 13.10
N ILE A 119 3.16 -4.79 12.43
CA ILE A 119 2.05 -4.05 13.06
C ILE A 119 1.33 -4.93 14.09
N LEU A 120 1.18 -6.22 13.80
CA LEU A 120 0.43 -7.15 14.63
C LEU A 120 1.31 -7.89 15.66
N ALA A 121 2.62 -7.66 15.69
CA ALA A 121 3.57 -8.45 16.50
C ALA A 121 3.21 -8.52 17.99
N SER A 122 2.66 -7.44 18.56
CA SER A 122 2.27 -7.37 19.97
C SER A 122 0.80 -7.70 20.24
N ARG A 123 0.02 -8.07 19.21
CA ARG A 123 -1.41 -8.40 19.36
C ARG A 123 -1.61 -9.86 19.80
N PRO A 124 -2.69 -10.17 20.53
CA PRO A 124 -3.06 -11.56 20.84
C PRO A 124 -3.24 -12.39 19.58
N GLU A 125 -2.86 -13.68 19.63
CA GLU A 125 -2.90 -14.57 18.47
C GLU A 125 -4.26 -14.63 17.77
N ALA A 126 -5.34 -14.72 18.55
CA ALA A 126 -6.69 -14.76 18.00
C ALA A 126 -7.04 -13.52 17.17
N GLU A 127 -6.56 -12.34 17.57
CA GLU A 127 -6.75 -11.11 16.79
C GLU A 127 -5.86 -11.08 15.55
N ARG A 128 -4.62 -11.59 15.65
CA ARG A 128 -3.71 -11.69 14.50
C ARG A 128 -4.30 -12.57 13.42
N GLN A 129 -4.83 -13.73 13.81
CA GLN A 129 -5.38 -14.71 12.87
C GLN A 129 -6.54 -14.12 12.05
N ILE A 130 -7.45 -13.38 12.68
CA ILE A 130 -8.57 -12.73 11.97
C ILE A 130 -8.05 -11.81 10.86
N VAL A 131 -7.02 -11.00 11.16
CA VAL A 131 -6.45 -10.09 10.17
C VAL A 131 -5.62 -10.85 9.13
N PHE A 132 -4.90 -11.90 9.53
CA PHE A 132 -4.16 -12.73 8.56
C PHE A 132 -5.09 -13.43 7.58
N ASP A 133 -6.23 -13.96 8.04
CA ASP A 133 -7.22 -14.60 7.18
C ASP A 133 -7.77 -13.63 6.13
N GLU A 134 -7.99 -12.36 6.51
CA GLU A 134 -8.41 -11.29 5.60
C GLU A 134 -7.34 -10.99 4.52
N PHE A 135 -6.08 -10.89 4.92
CA PHE A 135 -4.98 -10.46 4.03
C PHE A 135 -4.34 -11.60 3.24
N TYR A 136 -4.53 -12.85 3.65
CA TYR A 136 -3.79 -13.99 3.10
C TYR A 136 -4.00 -14.15 1.61
N LEU A 137 -5.24 -14.21 1.14
CA LEU A 137 -5.53 -14.47 -0.27
C LEU A 137 -5.02 -13.34 -1.18
N PRO A 138 -5.28 -12.04 -0.91
CA PRO A 138 -4.72 -10.95 -1.70
C PRO A 138 -3.19 -10.96 -1.73
N LEU A 139 -2.53 -11.16 -0.59
CA LEU A 139 -1.06 -11.22 -0.53
C LEU A 139 -0.50 -12.43 -1.27
N SER A 140 -1.13 -13.59 -1.12
CA SER A 140 -0.77 -14.80 -1.86
C SER A 140 -0.86 -14.54 -3.36
N ASN A 141 -1.96 -13.95 -3.84
CA ASN A 141 -2.12 -13.61 -5.26
C ASN A 141 -1.03 -12.66 -5.76
N TYR A 142 -0.58 -11.72 -4.92
CA TYR A 142 0.47 -10.78 -5.27
C TYR A 142 1.85 -11.44 -5.36
N HIS A 143 2.18 -12.33 -4.43
CA HIS A 143 3.41 -13.13 -4.50
C HIS A 143 3.40 -14.10 -5.70
N HIS A 144 2.28 -14.78 -5.96
CA HIS A 144 2.13 -15.63 -7.15
C HIS A 144 2.20 -14.82 -8.46
N TRP A 145 1.76 -13.55 -8.47
CA TRP A 145 1.95 -12.69 -9.62
C TRP A 145 3.44 -12.43 -9.89
N PHE A 146 4.26 -12.17 -8.86
CA PHE A 146 5.71 -12.05 -9.04
C PHE A 146 6.32 -13.32 -9.64
N GLU A 147 5.96 -14.50 -9.13
CA GLU A 147 6.41 -15.78 -9.66
C GLU A 147 6.01 -15.96 -11.13
N ARG A 148 4.75 -15.66 -11.48
CA ARG A 148 4.27 -15.84 -12.86
C ARG A 148 4.83 -14.82 -13.85
N ARG A 149 5.13 -13.60 -13.40
CA ARG A 149 5.35 -12.45 -14.31
C ARG A 149 6.77 -11.91 -14.26
N ARG A 150 7.47 -12.06 -13.14
CA ARG A 150 8.77 -11.41 -12.85
C ARG A 150 9.89 -12.39 -12.54
N GLU A 151 9.55 -13.61 -12.12
CA GLU A 151 10.50 -14.72 -12.01
C GLU A 151 10.63 -15.36 -13.41
N LEU A 152 11.68 -14.97 -14.14
CA LEU A 152 11.86 -15.37 -15.54
C LEU A 152 12.89 -16.50 -15.72
N PHE A 153 13.67 -16.80 -14.69
CA PHE A 153 14.87 -17.63 -14.78
C PHE A 153 14.85 -18.84 -13.85
N ASN A 154 13.82 -19.00 -13.01
CA ASN A 154 13.71 -20.04 -12.01
C ASN A 154 14.91 -20.10 -11.05
N ASP A 155 15.39 -18.92 -10.65
CA ASP A 155 16.50 -18.69 -9.70
C ASP A 155 16.05 -18.02 -8.39
N GLY A 156 14.75 -17.73 -8.25
CA GLY A 156 14.16 -17.09 -7.07
C GLY A 156 14.32 -15.57 -7.05
N LEU A 157 14.75 -14.95 -8.16
CA LEU A 157 14.89 -13.51 -8.30
C LEU A 157 13.79 -12.93 -9.19
N VAL A 158 13.28 -11.76 -8.80
CA VAL A 158 12.28 -11.02 -9.56
C VAL A 158 12.92 -9.92 -10.39
N VAL A 159 12.49 -9.80 -11.65
CA VAL A 159 12.96 -8.76 -12.57
C VAL A 159 12.13 -7.49 -12.41
N ASN A 160 12.82 -6.36 -12.26
CA ASN A 160 12.23 -5.04 -12.43
C ASN A 160 12.30 -4.64 -13.89
N ILE A 161 11.19 -4.12 -14.42
CA ILE A 161 11.07 -3.66 -15.82
C ILE A 161 11.14 -2.12 -15.93
N HIS A 162 11.08 -1.43 -14.79
CA HIS A 162 11.20 0.03 -14.71
C HIS A 162 11.98 0.44 -13.45
N PRO A 163 12.86 1.46 -13.49
CA PRO A 163 13.62 1.92 -12.31
C PRO A 163 12.73 2.25 -11.09
N TRP A 164 11.58 2.86 -11.34
CA TRP A 164 10.56 3.19 -10.31
C TRP A 164 10.09 1.99 -9.48
N GLU A 165 10.22 0.76 -9.98
CA GLU A 165 9.83 -0.44 -9.24
C GLU A 165 10.75 -0.75 -8.06
N THR A 166 11.96 -0.17 -8.07
CA THR A 166 12.90 -0.28 -6.95
C THR A 166 12.58 0.69 -5.82
N GLY A 167 11.74 1.70 -6.06
CA GLY A 167 11.57 2.87 -5.21
C GLY A 167 12.78 3.82 -5.20
N ARG A 168 13.74 3.62 -6.11
CA ARG A 168 14.94 4.46 -6.27
C ARG A 168 15.07 4.88 -7.73
N ASP A 169 14.24 5.86 -8.08
CA ASP A 169 14.15 6.50 -9.40
C ASP A 169 15.49 7.11 -9.88
#